data_AF-A0A3S2BXW5-F1
#
_entry.id   AF-A0A3S2BXW5-F1
#
_cell.length_a   1.000
_cell.length_b   1.000
_cell.length_c   1.000
_cell.angle_alpha   90.00
_cell.angle_beta   90.00
_cell.angle_gamma   90.00
#
_symmetry.space_group_name_H-M   'P 1'
#
loop_
_entity.id
_entity.type
_entity.pdbx_description
1 polymer ?
#
loop_
_entity_poly.entity_id
_entity_poly.type
_entity_poly.pdbx_seq_one_letter_code
_entity_poly.pdbx_strand_id
1 'polypeptide(L)'
;MSEPTAGPRLSDRQRLSWLRLIRTQNVGPASFRDLINRFGSAEVALEMLPELMISGGANRIARIPAIAEAEAELETARKAGARFVGIGEPDYPPLLRNMDHPPPLLAVKGNAAVFRLPGIAIVGARNASLAGIKMARMLAADLGRDGYAIVSGLARGIDTAAHQGSLATGTIGVLAGGLDLPYPPENAGLCQDIAERGAVISEMPFGWQPRAQD
;
A
#
# COMPACT_ATOMS: atom_id res chain seq x y z
N MET A 1 4.58 26.63 -10.07
CA MET A 1 3.87 25.33 -9.92
C MET A 1 4.10 24.57 -11.20
N SER A 2 5.06 23.64 -11.21
CA SER A 2 5.31 22.81 -12.39
C SER A 2 4.18 21.80 -12.52
N GLU A 3 3.56 21.73 -13.69
CA GLU A 3 2.63 20.65 -14.02
C GLU A 3 3.29 19.29 -13.77
N PRO A 4 2.53 18.30 -13.28
CA PRO A 4 3.09 16.99 -13.01
C PRO A 4 3.59 16.39 -14.32
N THR A 5 4.88 16.07 -14.39
CA THR A 5 5.40 15.17 -15.41
C THR A 5 4.58 13.89 -15.31
N ALA A 6 3.76 13.62 -16.32
CA ALA A 6 2.94 12.43 -16.38
C ALA A 6 3.87 11.22 -16.49
N GLY A 7 4.27 10.67 -15.35
CA GLY A 7 4.87 9.35 -15.28
C GLY A 7 3.97 8.34 -15.99
N PRO A 8 4.52 7.25 -16.54
CA PRO A 8 3.74 6.27 -17.25
C PRO A 8 2.62 5.75 -16.35
N ARG A 9 1.40 5.66 -16.91
CA ARG A 9 0.26 5.02 -16.25
C ARG A 9 0.07 3.63 -16.84
N LEU A 10 -0.18 2.66 -15.99
CA LEU A 10 -0.52 1.31 -16.44
C LEU A 10 -1.90 1.35 -17.12
N SER A 11 -2.03 0.70 -18.26
CA SER A 11 -3.34 0.34 -18.80
C SER A 11 -4.05 -0.63 -17.86
N ASP A 12 -5.38 -0.74 -17.97
CA ASP A 12 -6.15 -1.68 -17.14
C ASP A 12 -5.69 -3.13 -17.33
N ARG A 13 -5.34 -3.50 -18.56
CA ARG A 13 -4.76 -4.81 -18.87
C ARG A 13 -3.43 -5.04 -18.16
N GLN A 14 -2.52 -4.07 -18.21
CA GLN A 14 -1.23 -4.19 -17.51
C GLN A 14 -1.43 -4.26 -15.99
N ARG A 15 -2.29 -3.42 -15.43
CA ARG A 15 -2.60 -3.42 -13.99
C ARG A 15 -3.18 -4.76 -13.54
N LEU A 16 -4.07 -5.35 -14.36
CA LEU A 16 -4.62 -6.69 -14.13
C LEU A 16 -3.52 -7.75 -14.16
N SER A 17 -2.63 -7.75 -15.16
CA SER A 17 -1.49 -8.68 -15.24
C SER A 17 -0.55 -8.54 -14.05
N TRP A 18 -0.25 -7.30 -13.65
CA TRP A 18 0.58 -7.02 -12.48
C TRP A 18 -0.06 -7.56 -11.21
N LEU A 19 -1.37 -7.38 -11.04
CA LEU A 19 -2.11 -7.89 -9.87
C LEU A 19 -2.05 -9.41 -9.83
N ARG A 20 -2.33 -10.08 -10.95
CA ARG A 20 -2.22 -11.56 -11.04
C ARG A 20 -0.82 -12.04 -10.70
N LEU A 21 0.21 -11.35 -11.21
CA LEU A 21 1.60 -11.74 -11.00
C LEU A 21 2.00 -11.61 -9.52
N ILE A 22 1.74 -10.47 -8.87
CA ILE A 22 2.08 -10.28 -7.45
C ILE A 22 1.20 -11.09 -6.49
N ARG A 23 0.02 -11.54 -6.93
CA ARG A 23 -0.85 -12.46 -6.18
C ARG A 23 -0.53 -13.93 -6.43
N THR A 24 0.40 -14.24 -7.33
CA THR A 24 0.85 -15.62 -7.55
C THR A 24 1.67 -16.10 -6.34
N GLN A 25 1.36 -17.30 -5.86
CA GLN A 25 2.06 -17.89 -4.72
C GLN A 25 3.58 -17.94 -4.98
N ASN A 26 4.37 -17.54 -3.98
CA ASN A 26 5.84 -17.42 -4.02
C ASN A 26 6.38 -16.29 -4.93
N VAL A 27 5.51 -15.43 -5.48
CA VAL A 27 5.94 -14.19 -6.14
C VAL A 27 5.82 -13.04 -5.16
N GLY A 28 6.93 -12.68 -4.52
CA GLY A 28 7.06 -11.44 -3.74
C GLY A 28 7.61 -10.29 -4.60
N PRO A 29 7.79 -9.07 -4.05
CA PRO A 29 8.27 -7.92 -4.80
C PRO A 29 9.64 -8.12 -5.48
N ALA A 30 10.55 -8.86 -4.84
CA ALA A 30 11.85 -9.21 -5.43
C ALA A 30 11.67 -10.11 -6.67
N SER A 31 10.97 -11.24 -6.52
CA SER A 31 10.68 -12.16 -7.63
C SER A 31 9.90 -11.49 -8.75
N PHE A 32 8.94 -10.62 -8.41
CA PHE A 32 8.19 -9.84 -9.37
C PHE A 32 9.13 -9.00 -10.24
N ARG A 33 10.05 -8.25 -9.62
CA ARG A 33 11.03 -7.43 -10.34
C ARG A 33 11.91 -8.28 -11.25
N ASP A 34 12.40 -9.41 -10.77
CA ASP A 34 13.26 -10.30 -11.56
C ASP A 34 12.53 -10.87 -12.78
N LEU A 35 11.25 -11.22 -12.62
CA LEU A 35 10.38 -11.68 -13.71
C LEU A 35 10.14 -10.57 -14.73
N ILE A 36 9.84 -9.34 -14.30
CA ILE A 36 9.68 -8.19 -15.22
C ILE A 36 10.99 -7.89 -15.95
N ASN A 37 12.13 -7.90 -15.27
CA ASN A 37 13.43 -7.65 -15.89
C ASN A 37 13.80 -8.73 -16.92
N ARG A 38 13.44 -9.99 -16.65
CA ARG A 38 13.74 -11.12 -17.53
C ARG A 38 12.82 -11.20 -18.75
N PHE A 39 11.54 -10.92 -18.58
CA PHE A 39 10.51 -11.16 -19.61
C PHE A 39 9.93 -9.88 -20.23
N GLY A 40 10.27 -8.72 -19.70
CA GLY A 40 9.85 -7.39 -20.18
C GLY A 40 8.43 -6.99 -19.78
N SER A 41 7.53 -7.94 -19.48
CA SER A 41 6.15 -7.65 -19.05
C SER A 41 5.57 -8.70 -18.11
N ALA A 42 4.53 -8.33 -17.38
CA ALA A 42 3.82 -9.24 -16.49
C ALA A 42 3.02 -10.29 -17.27
N GLU A 43 2.51 -9.93 -18.45
CA GLU A 43 1.82 -10.82 -19.38
C GLU A 43 2.71 -12.00 -19.77
N VAL A 44 3.91 -11.69 -20.29
CA VAL A 44 4.86 -12.72 -20.72
C VAL A 44 5.38 -13.49 -19.52
N ALA A 45 5.65 -12.83 -18.39
CA ALA A 45 6.05 -13.53 -17.16
C ALA A 45 5.00 -14.56 -16.72
N LEU A 46 3.70 -14.21 -16.75
CA LEU A 46 2.60 -15.13 -16.39
C LEU A 46 2.51 -16.33 -17.34
N GLU A 47 2.78 -16.14 -18.64
CA GLU A 47 2.83 -17.22 -19.63
C GLU A 47 4.02 -18.17 -19.38
N MET A 48 5.17 -17.63 -18.99
CA MET A 48 6.40 -18.40 -18.77
C MET A 48 6.50 -19.04 -17.38
N LEU A 49 5.74 -18.55 -16.39
CA LEU A 49 5.80 -19.02 -15.01
C LEU A 49 5.63 -20.55 -14.85
N PRO A 50 4.66 -21.21 -15.50
CA PRO A 50 4.52 -22.66 -15.40
C PRO A 50 5.79 -23.42 -15.83
N GLU A 51 6.42 -23.02 -16.93
CA GLU A 51 7.65 -23.64 -17.43
C GLU A 51 8.82 -23.42 -16.46
N LEU A 52 8.95 -22.20 -15.91
CA LEU A 52 9.97 -21.89 -14.92
C LEU A 52 9.83 -22.74 -13.66
N MET A 53 8.61 -22.93 -13.17
CA MET A 53 8.36 -23.76 -11.99
C MET A 53 8.77 -25.21 -12.23
N ILE A 54 8.43 -25.77 -13.40
CA ILE A 54 8.83 -27.14 -13.77
C ILE A 54 10.37 -27.24 -13.87
N SER A 55 11.01 -26.32 -14.57
CA SER A 55 12.47 -26.31 -14.75
C SER A 55 13.24 -26.09 -13.45
N GLY A 56 12.65 -25.38 -12.48
CA GLY A 56 13.20 -25.15 -11.14
C GLY A 56 12.98 -26.30 -10.16
N GLY A 57 12.45 -27.45 -10.62
CA GLY A 57 12.25 -28.63 -9.78
C GLY A 57 11.02 -28.54 -8.86
N ALA A 58 10.05 -27.68 -9.15
CA ALA A 58 8.83 -27.63 -8.38
C ALA A 58 8.01 -28.91 -8.59
N ASN A 59 7.76 -29.65 -7.52
CA ASN A 59 6.88 -30.84 -7.55
C ASN A 59 5.41 -30.49 -7.84
N ARG A 60 5.03 -29.21 -7.72
CA ARG A 60 3.68 -28.71 -8.03
C ARG A 60 3.77 -27.30 -8.57
N ILE A 61 3.08 -27.05 -9.69
CA ILE A 61 2.92 -25.71 -10.26
C ILE A 61 2.12 -24.88 -9.25
N ALA A 62 2.68 -23.75 -8.82
CA ALA A 62 2.01 -22.83 -7.92
C ALA A 62 0.76 -22.25 -8.61
N ARG A 63 -0.29 -22.01 -7.84
CA ARG A 63 -1.55 -21.49 -8.38
C ARG A 63 -1.34 -20.06 -8.88
N ILE A 64 -1.51 -19.86 -10.18
CA ILE A 64 -1.60 -18.53 -10.80
C ILE A 64 -3.07 -18.09 -10.73
N PRO A 65 -3.38 -16.90 -10.16
CA PRO A 65 -4.75 -16.39 -10.12
C PRO A 65 -5.38 -16.29 -11.51
N ALA A 66 -6.64 -16.69 -11.62
CA ALA A 66 -7.41 -16.50 -12.84
C ALA A 66 -7.67 -15.01 -13.10
N ILE A 67 -7.96 -14.66 -14.36
CA ILE A 67 -8.32 -13.28 -14.74
C ILE A 67 -9.50 -12.77 -13.90
N ALA A 68 -10.57 -13.56 -13.80
CA ALA A 68 -11.76 -13.20 -13.05
C ALA A 68 -11.51 -12.93 -11.56
N GLU A 69 -10.51 -13.59 -10.94
CA GLU A 69 -10.15 -13.34 -9.54
C GLU A 69 -9.50 -11.96 -9.37
N ALA A 70 -8.59 -11.59 -10.26
CA ALA A 70 -7.95 -10.29 -10.23
C ALA A 70 -8.93 -9.16 -10.61
N GLU A 71 -9.84 -9.40 -11.56
CA GLU A 71 -10.93 -8.47 -11.88
C GLU A 71 -11.84 -8.23 -10.67
N ALA A 72 -12.20 -9.29 -9.94
CA ALA A 72 -13.00 -9.19 -8.73
C ALA A 72 -12.27 -8.39 -7.63
N GLU A 73 -10.96 -8.55 -7.47
CA GLU A 73 -10.16 -7.78 -6.51
C GLU A 73 -10.08 -6.29 -6.92
N LEU A 74 -9.86 -5.98 -8.20
CA LEU A 74 -9.89 -4.61 -8.71
C LEU A 74 -11.25 -3.93 -8.45
N GLU A 75 -12.34 -4.66 -8.68
CA GLU A 75 -13.69 -4.14 -8.45
C GLU A 75 -14.00 -3.97 -6.95
N THR A 76 -13.50 -4.87 -6.11
CA THR A 76 -13.61 -4.75 -4.64
C THR A 76 -12.87 -3.51 -4.15
N ALA A 77 -11.66 -3.26 -4.66
CA ALA A 77 -10.92 -2.04 -4.35
C ALA A 77 -11.70 -0.79 -4.74
N ARG A 78 -12.26 -0.77 -5.96
CA ARG A 78 -13.07 0.34 -6.46
C ARG A 78 -14.29 0.61 -5.57
N LYS A 79 -15.02 -0.43 -5.17
CA LYS A 79 -16.17 -0.34 -4.26
C LYS A 79 -15.79 0.19 -2.87
N ALA A 80 -14.59 -0.12 -2.40
CA ALA A 80 -14.06 0.39 -1.13
C ALA A 80 -13.55 1.85 -1.21
N GLY A 81 -13.61 2.49 -2.39
CA GLY A 81 -13.06 3.82 -2.65
C GLY A 81 -11.54 3.84 -2.82
N ALA A 82 -10.94 2.67 -3.08
CA ALA A 82 -9.52 2.50 -3.31
C ALA A 82 -9.21 2.26 -4.79
N ARG A 83 -7.94 2.44 -5.16
CA ARG A 83 -7.40 2.09 -6.47
C ARG A 83 -6.02 1.46 -6.32
N PHE A 84 -5.65 0.55 -7.21
CA PHE A 84 -4.28 0.06 -7.29
C PHE A 84 -3.42 1.01 -8.10
N VAL A 85 -2.29 1.39 -7.52
CA VAL A 85 -1.29 2.26 -8.12
C VAL A 85 0.00 1.47 -8.29
N GLY A 86 0.52 1.43 -9.51
CA GLY A 86 1.76 0.74 -9.85
C GLY A 86 3.01 1.55 -9.57
N ILE A 87 4.10 0.84 -9.28
CA ILE A 87 5.40 1.49 -9.15
C ILE A 87 5.74 2.25 -10.44
N GLY A 88 6.10 3.53 -10.29
CA GLY A 88 6.39 4.44 -11.41
C GLY A 88 5.21 5.31 -11.84
N GLU A 89 3.98 4.99 -11.42
CA GLU A 89 2.84 5.88 -11.65
C GLU A 89 2.95 7.16 -10.79
N PRO A 90 2.39 8.30 -11.24
CA PRO A 90 2.48 9.58 -10.51
C PRO A 90 1.92 9.55 -9.08
N ASP A 91 0.96 8.68 -8.83
CA ASP A 91 0.27 8.57 -7.55
C ASP A 91 0.99 7.62 -6.58
N TYR A 92 2.10 6.99 -7.00
CA TYR A 92 2.85 6.05 -6.16
C TYR A 92 3.80 6.83 -5.23
N PRO A 93 3.84 6.53 -3.91
CA PRO A 93 4.67 7.25 -2.96
C PRO A 93 6.16 7.29 -3.37
N PRO A 94 6.75 8.48 -3.63
CA PRO A 94 8.12 8.56 -4.13
C PRO A 94 9.16 7.88 -3.23
N LEU A 95 9.05 8.05 -1.91
CA LEU A 95 9.97 7.44 -0.95
C LEU A 95 9.90 5.91 -0.95
N LEU A 96 8.70 5.35 -1.14
CA LEU A 96 8.51 3.90 -1.16
C LEU A 96 9.22 3.25 -2.36
N ARG A 97 9.35 3.96 -3.49
CA ARG A 97 10.06 3.46 -4.68
C ARG A 97 11.55 3.22 -4.45
N ASN A 98 12.14 3.85 -3.43
CA ASN A 98 13.58 3.77 -3.15
C ASN A 98 13.93 2.59 -2.23
N MET A 99 12.96 1.81 -1.78
CA MET A 99 13.22 0.58 -1.02
C MET A 99 13.88 -0.49 -1.91
N ASP A 100 14.56 -1.46 -1.32
CA ASP A 100 15.19 -2.56 -2.06
C ASP A 100 14.17 -3.39 -2.86
N HIS A 101 12.99 -3.61 -2.27
CA HIS A 101 11.92 -4.44 -2.80
C HIS A 101 10.56 -3.73 -2.66
N PRO A 102 10.32 -2.64 -3.42
CA PRO A 102 9.11 -1.85 -3.31
C PRO A 102 7.90 -2.66 -3.81
N PRO A 103 6.71 -2.53 -3.18
CA PRO A 103 5.51 -3.21 -3.65
C PRO A 103 5.18 -2.78 -5.10
N PRO A 104 5.07 -3.72 -6.06
CA PRO A 104 4.86 -3.35 -7.46
C PRO A 104 3.47 -2.73 -7.69
N LEU A 105 2.48 -3.13 -6.91
CA LEU A 105 1.17 -2.51 -6.82
C LEU A 105 0.87 -2.16 -5.36
N LEU A 106 0.30 -0.99 -5.16
CA LEU A 106 -0.14 -0.50 -3.86
C LEU A 106 -1.61 -0.10 -3.94
N ALA A 107 -2.45 -0.64 -3.05
CA ALA A 107 -3.82 -0.14 -2.90
C ALA A 107 -3.78 1.20 -2.17
N VAL A 108 -4.43 2.22 -2.76
CA VAL A 108 -4.49 3.58 -2.23
C VAL A 108 -5.93 4.04 -2.15
N LYS A 109 -6.36 4.47 -0.96
CA LYS A 109 -7.64 5.14 -0.70
C LYS A 109 -7.38 6.56 -0.22
N GLY A 110 -8.07 7.52 -0.82
CA GLY A 110 -7.87 8.94 -0.58
C GLY A 110 -7.00 9.63 -1.62
N ASN A 111 -6.40 10.76 -1.24
CA ASN A 111 -5.72 11.70 -2.13
C ASN A 111 -4.20 11.50 -2.14
N ALA A 112 -3.66 11.13 -3.31
CA ALA A 112 -2.22 10.91 -3.50
C ALA A 112 -1.37 12.19 -3.41
N ALA A 113 -1.98 13.38 -3.36
CA ALA A 113 -1.27 14.63 -3.16
C ALA A 113 -0.44 14.65 -1.86
N VAL A 114 -0.90 13.94 -0.82
CA VAL A 114 -0.16 13.82 0.46
C VAL A 114 1.24 13.20 0.29
N PHE A 115 1.43 12.34 -0.72
CA PHE A 115 2.72 11.70 -1.00
C PHE A 115 3.77 12.66 -1.56
N ARG A 116 3.39 13.89 -1.89
CA ARG A 116 4.31 14.94 -2.34
C ARG A 116 4.99 15.66 -1.19
N LEU A 117 4.42 15.55 0.02
CA LEU A 117 5.01 16.12 1.22
C LEU A 117 6.16 15.21 1.69
N PRO A 118 7.21 15.78 2.30
CA PRO A 118 8.21 14.98 3.02
C PRO A 118 7.53 14.20 4.15
N GLY A 119 7.72 12.89 4.17
CA GLY A 119 7.10 12.00 5.15
C GLY A 119 7.94 11.83 6.42
N ILE A 120 7.30 11.89 7.59
CA ILE A 120 7.90 11.51 8.88
C ILE A 120 7.09 10.37 9.49
N ALA A 121 7.77 9.26 9.81
CA ALA A 121 7.15 8.17 10.53
C ALA A 121 7.09 8.48 12.03
N ILE A 122 5.90 8.36 12.63
CA ILE A 122 5.72 8.39 14.08
C ILE A 122 5.15 7.04 14.48
N VAL A 123 5.89 6.27 15.27
CA VAL A 123 5.49 4.93 15.73
C VAL A 123 5.69 4.82 17.23
N GLY A 124 4.95 3.93 17.89
CA GLY A 124 5.22 3.65 19.29
C GLY A 124 4.30 2.63 19.93
N ALA A 125 4.22 2.69 21.27
CA ALA A 125 3.51 1.69 22.05
C ALA A 125 2.00 1.66 21.76
N ARG A 126 1.46 0.44 21.57
CA ARG A 126 0.00 0.20 21.47
C ARG A 126 -0.74 0.50 22.77
N ASN A 127 -0.07 0.32 23.91
CA ASN A 127 -0.53 0.70 25.24
C ASN A 127 0.36 1.82 25.79
N ALA A 128 0.12 3.05 25.32
CA ALA A 128 0.91 4.23 25.69
C ALA A 128 0.30 4.98 26.88
N SER A 129 1.15 5.67 27.64
CA SER A 129 0.69 6.58 28.70
C SER A 129 -0.03 7.80 28.11
N LEU A 130 -0.88 8.45 28.91
CA LEU A 130 -1.54 9.70 28.50
C LEU A 130 -0.53 10.79 28.09
N ALA A 131 0.62 10.85 28.78
CA ALA A 131 1.70 11.76 28.44
C ALA A 131 2.31 11.43 27.05
N GLY A 132 2.54 10.15 26.76
CA GLY A 132 3.03 9.70 25.46
C GLY A 132 2.05 10.00 24.33
N ILE A 133 0.76 9.72 24.55
CA ILE A 133 -0.32 10.05 23.59
C ILE A 133 -0.36 11.55 23.31
N LYS A 134 -0.31 12.39 24.37
CA LYS A 134 -0.31 13.84 24.22
C LYS A 134 0.91 14.33 23.43
N MET A 135 2.10 13.81 23.76
CA MET A 135 3.34 14.18 23.08
C MET A 135 3.31 13.80 21.60
N ALA A 136 2.90 12.57 21.26
CA ALA A 136 2.81 12.12 19.87
C ALA A 136 1.83 12.97 19.05
N ARG A 137 0.67 13.30 19.62
CA ARG A 137 -0.31 14.17 18.95
C ARG A 137 0.23 15.57 18.72
N MET A 138 0.88 16.17 19.72
CA MET A 138 1.48 17.51 19.60
C MET A 138 2.59 17.53 18.56
N LEU A 139 3.51 16.56 18.62
CA LEU A 139 4.61 16.44 17.67
C LEU A 139 4.09 16.28 16.23
N ALA A 140 3.09 15.43 16.03
CA ALA A 140 2.47 15.23 14.72
C ALA A 140 1.80 16.51 14.18
N ALA A 141 1.13 17.27 15.06
CA ALA A 141 0.50 18.54 14.70
C ALA A 141 1.53 19.60 14.33
N ASP A 142 2.64 19.68 15.07
CA ASP A 142 3.71 20.65 14.84
C ASP A 142 4.42 20.37 13.51
N LEU A 143 4.85 19.13 13.30
CA LEU A 143 5.45 18.68 12.04
C LEU A 143 4.50 18.87 10.86
N GLY A 144 3.21 18.57 11.05
CA GLY A 144 2.19 18.79 10.04
C GLY A 144 2.10 20.26 9.60
N ARG A 145 2.12 21.19 10.57
CA ARG A 145 2.10 22.64 10.30
C ARG A 145 3.36 23.11 9.57
N ASP A 146 4.48 22.44 9.79
CA ASP A 146 5.74 22.70 9.09
C ASP A 146 5.83 22.03 7.71
N GLY A 147 4.74 21.42 7.24
CA GLY A 147 4.61 20.89 5.88
C GLY A 147 5.02 19.43 5.70
N TYR A 148 5.13 18.66 6.79
CA TYR A 148 5.41 17.22 6.73
C TYR A 148 4.12 16.40 6.71
N ALA A 149 4.11 15.30 5.95
CA ALA A 149 3.09 14.27 6.08
C ALA A 149 3.48 13.30 7.18
N ILE A 150 2.56 13.00 8.10
CA ILE A 150 2.79 11.99 9.14
C ILE A 150 2.40 10.61 8.61
N VAL A 151 3.33 9.65 8.70
CA VAL A 151 3.13 8.26 8.29
C VAL A 151 3.08 7.38 9.54
N SER A 152 2.07 6.51 9.65
CA SER A 152 1.96 5.58 10.79
C SER A 152 1.05 4.39 10.44
N GLY A 153 1.09 3.33 11.25
CA GLY A 153 0.44 2.05 10.98
C GLY A 153 -1.02 1.92 11.43
N LEU A 154 -1.69 3.02 11.80
CA LEU A 154 -3.07 2.99 12.30
C LEU A 154 -3.32 2.09 13.53
N ALA A 155 -2.27 1.67 14.25
CA ALA A 155 -2.41 0.89 15.47
C ALA A 155 -3.01 1.72 16.62
N ARG A 156 -3.40 1.06 17.72
CA ARG A 156 -3.78 1.75 18.97
C ARG A 156 -2.61 2.57 19.53
N GLY A 157 -2.91 3.52 20.41
CA GLY A 157 -1.88 4.24 21.17
C GLY A 157 -1.22 5.36 20.36
N ILE A 158 0.10 5.29 20.21
CA ILE A 158 0.90 6.35 19.60
C ILE A 158 0.50 6.62 18.15
N ASP A 159 0.28 5.56 17.35
CA ASP A 159 -0.12 5.67 15.95
C ASP A 159 -1.46 6.42 15.78
N THR A 160 -2.51 5.99 16.51
CA THR A 160 -3.79 6.72 16.57
C THR A 160 -3.58 8.20 16.91
N ALA A 161 -2.76 8.49 17.92
CA ALA A 161 -2.53 9.86 18.38
C ALA A 161 -1.81 10.73 17.34
N ALA A 162 -0.83 10.16 16.64
CA ALA A 162 -0.07 10.82 15.59
C ALA A 162 -0.97 11.18 14.40
N HIS A 163 -1.80 10.24 13.94
CA HIS A 163 -2.78 10.50 12.88
C HIS A 163 -3.76 11.61 13.29
N GLN A 164 -4.34 11.52 14.49
CA GLN A 164 -5.29 12.53 14.98
C GLN A 164 -4.66 13.93 15.06
N GLY A 165 -3.37 14.05 15.40
CA GLY A 165 -2.66 15.32 15.43
C GLY A 165 -2.42 15.94 14.05
N SER A 166 -2.39 15.12 13.00
CA SER A 166 -1.99 15.52 11.64
C SER A 166 -3.12 15.45 10.60
N LEU A 167 -4.36 15.14 11.01
CA LEU A 167 -5.52 15.06 10.11
C LEU A 167 -5.76 16.34 9.29
N ALA A 168 -5.48 17.51 9.86
CA ALA A 168 -5.71 18.79 9.18
C ALA A 168 -4.61 19.17 8.17
N THR A 169 -3.43 18.57 8.29
CA THR A 169 -2.22 18.95 7.54
C THR A 169 -1.82 17.90 6.52
N GLY A 170 -2.19 16.64 6.74
CA GLY A 170 -1.89 15.52 5.86
C GLY A 170 -1.26 14.36 6.63
N THR A 171 -1.86 13.18 6.50
CA THR A 171 -1.35 11.96 7.12
C THR A 171 -1.60 10.74 6.23
N ILE A 172 -0.74 9.74 6.38
CA ILE A 172 -0.72 8.51 5.59
C ILE A 172 -0.83 7.33 6.55
N GLY A 173 -1.95 6.61 6.50
CA GLY A 173 -2.15 5.37 7.24
C GLY A 173 -1.65 4.16 6.44
N VAL A 174 -0.81 3.33 7.04
CA VAL A 174 -0.31 2.09 6.42
C VAL A 174 -0.96 0.89 7.11
N LEU A 175 -1.76 0.13 6.38
CA LEU A 175 -2.46 -1.02 6.96
C LEU A 175 -1.63 -2.30 6.79
N ALA A 176 -1.56 -3.11 7.85
CA ALA A 176 -0.94 -4.44 7.84
C ALA A 176 -1.82 -5.54 7.18
N GLY A 177 -3.06 -5.20 6.82
CA GLY A 177 -4.02 -6.11 6.19
C GLY A 177 -4.71 -5.48 5.01
N GLY A 178 -5.76 -6.15 4.51
CA GLY A 178 -6.57 -5.66 3.42
C GLY A 178 -7.18 -4.31 3.75
N LEU A 179 -7.21 -3.41 2.76
CA LEU A 179 -7.68 -2.04 2.94
C LEU A 179 -9.19 -1.99 3.31
N ASP A 180 -9.94 -3.02 2.91
CA ASP A 180 -11.34 -3.26 3.26
C ASP A 180 -11.58 -3.78 4.68
N LEU A 181 -10.53 -4.26 5.38
CA LEU A 181 -10.60 -4.79 6.74
C LEU A 181 -9.64 -4.02 7.67
N PRO A 182 -9.86 -2.71 7.92
CA PRO A 182 -8.99 -1.93 8.78
C PRO A 182 -9.00 -2.50 10.20
N TYR A 183 -7.79 -2.71 10.74
CA TYR A 183 -7.58 -3.16 12.10
C TYR A 183 -6.66 -2.16 12.83
N PRO A 184 -6.97 -1.78 14.07
CA PRO A 184 -8.06 -2.28 14.92
C PRO A 184 -9.43 -1.65 14.55
N PRO A 185 -10.58 -2.34 14.78
CA PRO A 185 -11.90 -1.86 14.35
C PRO A 185 -12.29 -0.49 14.94
N GLU A 186 -11.79 -0.16 16.14
CA GLU A 186 -12.06 1.12 16.79
C GLU A 186 -11.46 2.32 16.02
N ASN A 187 -10.44 2.08 15.19
CA ASN A 187 -9.83 3.09 14.33
C ASN A 187 -10.50 3.18 12.93
N ALA A 188 -11.62 2.48 12.69
CA ALA A 188 -12.31 2.53 11.39
C ALA A 188 -12.76 3.95 11.02
N GLY A 189 -13.28 4.72 11.98
CA GLY A 189 -13.63 6.13 11.76
C GLY A 189 -12.42 6.99 11.41
N LEU A 190 -11.32 6.84 12.16
CA LEU A 190 -10.07 7.54 11.87
C LEU A 190 -9.51 7.19 10.48
N CYS A 191 -9.61 5.92 10.07
CA CYS A 191 -9.21 5.49 8.72
C CYS A 191 -10.00 6.23 7.62
N GLN A 192 -11.30 6.47 7.84
CA GLN A 192 -12.12 7.28 6.94
C GLN A 192 -11.68 8.75 6.94
N ASP A 193 -11.48 9.35 8.12
CA ASP A 193 -11.01 10.73 8.25
C ASP A 193 -9.66 10.96 7.53
N ILE A 194 -8.75 9.98 7.63
CA ILE A 194 -7.47 10.00 6.91
C ILE A 194 -7.70 9.91 5.41
N ALA A 195 -8.57 9.01 4.94
CA ALA A 195 -8.85 8.87 3.51
C ALA A 195 -9.44 10.14 2.88
N GLU A 196 -10.17 10.95 3.64
CA GLU A 196 -10.74 12.22 3.16
C GLU A 196 -9.68 13.32 2.98
N ARG A 197 -8.62 13.32 3.80
CA ARG A 197 -7.67 14.44 3.92
C ARG A 197 -6.22 14.07 3.58
N GLY A 198 -5.95 12.79 3.43
CA GLY A 198 -4.66 12.20 3.15
C GLY A 198 -4.84 10.90 2.41
N ALA A 199 -4.13 9.85 2.82
CA ALA A 199 -4.24 8.55 2.16
C ALA A 199 -4.12 7.39 3.14
N VAL A 200 -4.82 6.30 2.84
CA VAL A 200 -4.63 5.00 3.48
C VAL A 200 -4.12 4.03 2.42
N ILE A 201 -3.07 3.30 2.75
CA ILE A 201 -2.39 2.40 1.81
C ILE A 201 -2.25 0.98 2.36
N SER A 202 -2.22 0.01 1.46
CA SER A 202 -1.90 -1.40 1.78
C SER A 202 -1.33 -2.11 0.56
N GLU A 203 -0.39 -3.04 0.77
CA GLU A 203 0.08 -3.98 -0.26
C GLU A 203 -0.69 -5.31 -0.22
N MET A 204 -1.45 -5.54 0.85
CA MET A 204 -2.11 -6.81 1.13
C MET A 204 -3.34 -7.00 0.24
N PRO A 205 -3.72 -8.27 -0.05
CA PRO A 205 -4.96 -8.55 -0.76
C PRO A 205 -6.19 -7.98 -0.04
N PHE A 206 -7.21 -7.60 -0.81
CA PHE A 206 -8.52 -7.33 -0.22
C PHE A 206 -9.07 -8.60 0.46
N GLY A 207 -9.72 -8.44 1.60
CA GLY A 207 -10.16 -9.53 2.46
C GLY A 207 -9.07 -10.14 3.35
N TRP A 208 -7.82 -9.67 3.26
CA TRP A 208 -6.72 -10.18 4.09
C TRP A 208 -6.83 -9.68 5.53
N GLN A 209 -6.91 -10.61 6.49
CA GLN A 209 -6.87 -10.28 7.92
C GLN A 209 -5.43 -10.24 8.43
N PRO A 210 -5.01 -9.18 9.15
CA PRO A 210 -3.69 -9.14 9.77
C PRO A 210 -3.51 -10.33 10.71
N ARG A 211 -2.36 -11.01 10.63
CA ARG A 211 -2.00 -12.03 11.60
C ARG A 211 -1.39 -11.35 12.83
N ALA A 212 -1.63 -11.88 14.02
CA ALA A 212 -1.14 -11.30 15.28
C ALA A 212 0.41 -11.32 15.43
N GLN A 213 1.13 -11.84 14.43
CA GLN A 213 2.58 -12.06 14.44
C GLN A 213 3.33 -11.31 13.34
N ASP A 214 2.66 -10.48 12.55
CA ASP A 214 3.30 -9.64 11.52
C ASP A 214 3.49 -8.19 12.05
#